data_AF-A0A966QDH4-F1
#
_entry.id   AF-A0A966QDH4-F1
#
_cell.length_a   1.000
_cell.length_b   1.000
_cell.length_c   1.000
_cell.angle_alpha   90.00
_cell.angle_beta   90.00
_cell.angle_gamma   90.00
#
_symmetry.space_group_name_H-M   'P 1'
#
loop_
_entity.id
_entity.type
_entity.pdbx_description
1 polymer ?
#
loop_
_entity_poly.entity_id
_entity_poly.type
_entity_poly.pdbx_seq_one_letter_code
_entity_poly.pdbx_strand_id
1 'polypeptide(L)'
;KLGPVALGRSQGGMFLGRDIAAERDFSEDTAATIDEEVSQLVAVAYRRATTVLSGNRAVLDELADLLVEQETVDAEQLQELLLSRDVHVADYV
;
A
#
# COMPACT_ATOMS: atom_id res chain seq x y z
N LYS A 1 1.89 -3.67 -18.16
CA LYS A 1 1.83 -4.15 -19.58
C LYS A 1 0.60 -5.00 -19.92
N LEU A 2 -0.25 -5.36 -18.97
CA LEU A 2 -1.62 -5.76 -19.26
C LEU A 2 -2.47 -4.49 -19.41
N GLY A 3 -3.24 -4.37 -20.49
CA GLY A 3 -4.26 -3.32 -20.59
C GLY A 3 -5.33 -3.47 -19.50
N PRO A 4 -6.40 -2.66 -19.50
CA PRO A 4 -7.51 -2.85 -18.57
C PRO A 4 -8.25 -4.16 -18.89
N VAL A 5 -7.78 -5.25 -18.28
CA VAL A 5 -8.34 -6.59 -18.41
C VAL A 5 -8.84 -7.04 -17.05
N ALA A 6 -10.12 -7.39 -16.97
CA ALA A 6 -10.72 -7.94 -15.76
C ALA A 6 -10.24 -9.38 -15.55
N LEU A 7 -9.13 -9.55 -14.85
CA LEU A 7 -8.55 -10.85 -14.49
C LEU A 7 -9.03 -11.22 -13.09
N GLY A 8 -10.22 -11.83 -13.05
CA GLY A 8 -10.85 -12.26 -11.80
C GLY A 8 -12.35 -11.98 -11.85
N ARG A 9 -13.15 -13.05 -11.96
CA ARG A 9 -14.57 -12.94 -11.59
C ARG A 9 -14.64 -12.93 -10.08
N SER A 10 -15.20 -11.86 -9.51
CA SER A 10 -15.65 -11.81 -8.12
C SER A 10 -16.44 -13.10 -7.84
N GLN A 11 -16.00 -13.88 -6.85
CA GLN A 11 -16.71 -15.09 -6.39
C GLN A 11 -18.05 -14.67 -5.78
N GLY A 12 -19.04 -14.41 -6.64
CA GLY A 12 -20.41 -14.19 -6.27
C GLY A 12 -21.13 -15.53 -6.13
N GLY A 13 -21.48 -15.89 -4.88
CA GLY A 13 -22.52 -16.86 -4.57
C GLY A 13 -22.08 -18.34 -4.61
N MET A 14 -21.70 -18.85 -3.45
CA MET A 14 -21.56 -20.27 -3.16
C MET A 14 -22.92 -20.98 -3.36
N PHE A 15 -23.11 -21.64 -4.51
CA PHE A 15 -24.23 -22.56 -4.75
C PHE A 15 -23.66 -23.95 -5.06
N LEU A 16 -24.06 -24.92 -4.25
CA LEU A 16 -23.64 -26.32 -4.28
C LEU A 16 -23.98 -26.94 -5.64
N GLY A 17 -22.95 -27.23 -6.46
CA GLY A 17 -23.13 -27.95 -7.73
C GLY A 17 -22.21 -27.57 -8.90
N ARG A 18 -21.19 -26.73 -8.72
CA ARG A 18 -20.27 -26.33 -9.81
C ARG A 18 -18.78 -26.49 -9.47
N ASP A 19 -18.43 -27.55 -8.77
CA ASP A 19 -17.03 -27.88 -8.41
C ASP A 19 -16.20 -28.50 -9.56
N ILE A 20 -16.55 -28.33 -10.84
CA ILE A 20 -15.80 -28.97 -11.94
C ILE A 20 -15.19 -27.98 -12.94
N ALA A 21 -15.47 -26.67 -12.86
CA ALA A 21 -14.94 -25.74 -13.86
C ALA A 21 -14.76 -24.30 -13.34
N ALA A 22 -14.11 -24.15 -12.18
CA ALA A 22 -13.43 -22.90 -11.85
C ALA A 22 -11.98 -22.99 -12.38
N GLU A 23 -11.84 -23.23 -13.68
CA GLU A 23 -10.54 -23.06 -14.33
C GLU A 23 -10.19 -21.58 -14.27
N ARG A 24 -8.97 -21.30 -13.80
CA ARG A 24 -8.37 -19.97 -13.86
C ARG A 24 -8.29 -19.62 -15.35
N ASP A 25 -9.13 -18.71 -15.84
CA ASP A 25 -9.20 -18.28 -17.26
C ASP A 25 -7.94 -17.50 -17.73
N PHE A 26 -6.75 -17.78 -17.19
CA PHE A 26 -5.51 -17.10 -17.56
C PHE A 26 -4.32 -18.06 -17.56
N SER A 27 -3.45 -17.92 -18.56
CA SER A 27 -2.27 -18.79 -18.72
C SER A 27 -1.29 -18.61 -17.57
N GLU A 28 -0.43 -19.61 -17.32
CA GLU A 28 0.68 -19.48 -16.35
C GLU A 28 1.56 -18.26 -16.65
N ASP A 29 1.77 -17.96 -17.93
CA ASP A 29 2.50 -16.77 -18.41
C ASP A 29 1.80 -15.46 -18.00
N THR A 30 0.46 -15.42 -18.09
CA THR A 30 -0.34 -14.28 -17.62
C THR A 30 -0.28 -14.16 -16.11
N ALA A 31 -0.33 -15.29 -15.38
CA ALA A 31 -0.20 -15.31 -13.92
C ALA A 31 1.16 -14.77 -13.47
N ALA A 32 2.25 -15.22 -14.09
CA ALA A 32 3.60 -14.75 -13.81
C ALA A 32 3.74 -13.25 -14.07
N THR A 33 3.13 -12.74 -15.15
CA THR A 33 3.12 -11.31 -15.45
C THR A 33 2.35 -10.51 -14.40
N ILE A 34 1.23 -11.03 -13.88
CA ILE A 34 0.47 -10.36 -12.80
C ILE A 34 1.32 -10.28 -11.52
N ASP A 35 1.93 -11.39 -11.11
CA ASP A 35 2.75 -11.42 -9.89
C ASP A 35 3.94 -10.46 -10.00
N GLU A 36 4.55 -10.35 -11.18
CA GLU A 36 5.60 -9.38 -11.46
C GLU A 36 5.10 -7.93 -11.30
N GLU A 37 3.96 -7.59 -11.90
CA GLU A 37 3.38 -6.23 -11.83
C GLU A 37 2.96 -5.88 -10.40
N VAL A 38 2.38 -6.82 -9.65
CA VAL A 38 2.04 -6.63 -8.23
C VAL A 38 3.31 -6.39 -7.40
N SER A 39 4.35 -7.19 -7.61
CA SER A 39 5.63 -7.03 -6.92
C SER A 39 6.27 -5.66 -7.23
N GLN A 40 6.22 -5.22 -8.49
CA GLN A 40 6.69 -3.90 -8.89
C GLN A 40 5.90 -2.78 -8.21
N LEU A 41 4.56 -2.88 -8.15
CA LEU A 41 3.71 -1.90 -7.46
C LEU A 41 4.05 -1.81 -5.97
N VAL A 42 4.19 -2.94 -5.29
CA VAL A 42 4.57 -2.98 -3.87
C VAL A 42 5.96 -2.38 -3.68
N ALA A 43 6.92 -2.70 -4.54
CA ALA A 43 8.27 -2.16 -4.46
C ALA A 43 8.31 -0.64 -4.66
N VAL A 44 7.50 -0.09 -5.57
CA VAL A 44 7.35 1.36 -5.77
C VAL A 44 6.74 2.00 -4.54
N ALA A 45 5.65 1.45 -4.01
CA ALA A 45 4.98 1.96 -2.82
C ALA A 45 5.92 1.95 -1.60
N TYR A 46 6.69 0.87 -1.43
CA TYR A 46 7.70 0.74 -0.38
C TYR A 46 8.78 1.81 -0.50
N ARG A 47 9.40 1.97 -1.68
CA ARG A 47 10.42 3.01 -1.90
C ARG A 47 9.87 4.40 -1.63
N ARG A 48 8.62 4.68 -2.05
CA ARG A 48 7.96 5.96 -1.77
C ARG A 48 7.80 6.19 -0.28
N ALA A 49 7.25 5.21 0.45
CA ALA A 49 7.08 5.30 1.90
C ALA A 49 8.44 5.53 2.60
N THR A 50 9.46 4.74 2.27
CA THR A 50 10.80 4.89 2.86
C THR A 50 11.41 6.26 2.55
N THR A 51 11.23 6.79 1.34
CA THR A 51 11.75 8.10 0.95
C THR A 51 11.10 9.22 1.76
N VAL A 52 9.77 9.18 1.89
CA VAL A 52 9.01 10.17 2.68
C VAL A 52 9.40 10.10 4.15
N LEU A 53 9.45 8.90 4.73
CA LEU A 53 9.83 8.74 6.13
C LEU A 53 11.28 9.20 6.37
N SER A 54 12.20 8.86 5.48
CA SER A 54 13.60 9.27 5.61
C SER A 54 13.80 10.78 5.41
N GLY A 55 13.05 11.40 4.49
CA GLY A 55 13.08 12.85 4.28
C GLY A 55 12.52 13.64 5.46
N ASN A 56 11.59 13.06 6.22
CA ASN A 56 10.97 13.66 7.40
C ASN A 56 11.50 13.09 8.72
N ARG A 57 12.76 12.61 8.72
CA ARG A 57 13.34 11.90 9.86
C ARG A 57 13.26 12.68 11.18
N ALA A 58 13.50 14.00 11.13
CA ALA A 58 13.43 14.85 12.32
C ALA A 58 12.03 14.88 12.95
N VAL A 59 10.97 14.91 12.13
CA VAL A 59 9.58 14.88 12.61
C VAL A 59 9.23 13.51 13.19
N LEU A 60 9.76 12.43 12.59
CA LEU A 60 9.61 11.07 13.09
C LEU A 60 10.28 10.87 14.45
N ASP A 61 11.49 11.39 14.64
CA ASP A 61 12.20 11.29 15.91
C ASP A 61 11.45 12.07 17.00
N GLU A 62 10.95 13.28 16.71
CA GLU A 62 10.13 14.07 17.65
C GLU A 62 8.81 13.36 17.99
N LEU A 63 8.13 12.75 17.01
CA LEU A 63 6.95 11.94 17.25
C LEU A 63 7.25 10.70 18.11
N ALA A 64 8.41 10.07 17.90
CA ALA A 64 8.83 8.93 18.70
C ALA A 64 9.09 9.32 20.15
N ASP A 65 9.78 10.45 20.40
CA ASP A 65 9.99 10.98 21.74
C ASP A 65 8.65 11.31 22.42
N LEU A 66 7.72 11.93 21.70
CA LEU A 66 6.38 12.24 22.20
C LEU A 66 5.60 10.97 22.58
N LEU A 67 5.68 9.91 21.76
CA LEU A 67 5.07 8.62 22.04
C LEU A 67 5.71 7.90 23.23
N VAL A 68 7.02 8.07 23.43
CA VAL A 68 7.70 7.52 24.62
C VAL A 68 7.22 8.21 25.90
N GLU A 69 6.93 9.52 25.84
CA GLU A 69 6.44 10.27 27.00
C GLU A 69 4.95 10.05 27.29
N GLN A 70 4.11 10.01 26.25
CA GLN A 70 2.64 10.03 26.40
C GLN A 70 1.96 8.70 26.09
N GLU A 71 2.69 7.70 25.57
CA GLU A 71 2.23 6.38 25.08
C GLU A 71 1.25 6.42 23.90
N THR A 72 0.47 7.51 23.76
CA THR A 72 -0.51 7.73 22.70
C THR A 72 -0.43 9.18 22.24
N VAL A 73 -0.54 9.39 20.94
CA VAL A 73 -0.62 10.71 20.31
C VAL A 73 -1.91 10.77 19.51
N ASP A 74 -2.74 11.77 19.78
CA ASP A 74 -4.00 11.98 19.09
C ASP A 74 -3.80 12.61 17.71
N ALA A 75 -4.80 12.46 16.85
CA ALA A 75 -4.74 12.97 15.48
C ALA A 75 -4.52 14.49 15.41
N GLU A 76 -5.09 15.25 16.35
CA GLU A 76 -4.90 16.71 16.43
C GLU A 76 -3.46 17.07 16.79
N GLN A 77 -2.87 16.39 17.78
CA GLN A 77 -1.46 16.59 18.18
C GLN A 77 -0.50 16.26 17.04
N LEU A 78 -0.78 15.16 16.31
CA LEU A 78 0.01 14.80 15.14
C LEU A 78 -0.11 15.86 14.03
N GLN A 79 -1.30 16.40 13.78
CA GLN A 79 -1.48 17.47 12.80
C GLN A 79 -0.73 18.74 13.18
N GLU A 80 -0.76 19.14 14.45
CA GLU A 80 0.01 20.29 14.94
C GLU A 80 1.52 20.07 14.75
N LEU A 81 2.01 18.86 15.07
CA LEU A 81 3.41 18.49 14.85
C LEU A 81 3.79 18.58 13.37
N LEU A 82 2.93 18.11 12.47
CA LEU A 82 3.16 18.16 11.02
C LEU A 82 3.08 19.58 10.46
N LEU A 83 2.21 20.45 10.99
CA LEU A 83 2.05 21.84 10.54
C LEU A 83 3.18 22.75 11.03
N SER A 84 3.74 22.46 12.20
CA SER A 84 4.83 23.24 12.79
C SER A 84 6.19 22.95 12.16
N ARG A 85 6.30 21.88 11.35
CA ARG A 85 7.53 21.43 10.70
C ARG A 85 7.41 21.49 9.18
N ASP A 86 8.55 21.65 8.50
CA ASP A 86 8.61 21.62 7.04
C ASP A 86 8.56 20.16 6.55
N VAL A 87 7.34 19.65 6.35
CA VAL A 87 7.11 18.26 5.96
C VAL A 87 7.22 18.10 4.45
N HIS A 88 8.13 17.23 4.02
CA HIS A 88 8.25 16.81 2.62
C HIS A 88 7.15 15.79 2.31
N VAL A 89 6.12 16.24 1.61
CA VAL A 89 5.04 15.39 1.12
C VAL A 89 5.55 14.57 -0.07
N ALA A 90 5.08 13.33 -0.20
CA ALA A 90 5.41 12.51 -1.37
C ALA A 90 4.87 13.17 -2.64
N ASP A 91 5.71 13.28 -3.67
CA ASP A 91 5.24 13.68 -5.00
C ASP A 91 4.23 12.64 -5.51
N TYR A 92 3.07 13.12 -5.97
CA TYR A 92 2.11 12.31 -6.70
C TYR A 92 2.56 12.23 -8.16
N VAL A 93 3.01 11.05 -8.58
CA VAL A 93 3.20 10.68 -10.00
C VAL A 93 2.18 9.61 -10.35
#